data_AF-D5U1X0-F1
#
_entry.id   AF-D5U1X0-F1
#
_cell.length_a   1.000
_cell.length_b   1.000
_cell.length_c   1.000
_cell.angle_alpha   90.00
_cell.angle_beta   90.00
_cell.angle_gamma   90.00
#
_symmetry.space_group_name_H-M   'P 1'
#
loop_
_entity.id
_entity.type
_entity.pdbx_description
1 polymer ?
#
loop_
_entity_poly.entity_id
_entity_poly.type
_entity_poly.pdbx_seq_one_letter_code
_entity_poly.pdbx_strand_id
1 'polypeptide(L)'
;MSGETGKLYSIIVRPVQSEKALGMIDKQNTLTFIVDINATKQDVKKAVETLFNVKVEKVRILVTPKGEKKAYVKLAPEYKASDVAAQIGLI
;
A
#
# COMPACT_ATOMS: atom_id res chain seq x y z
N MET A 1 -2.26 3.69 -28.00
CA MET A 1 -2.17 2.73 -26.88
C MET A 1 -0.95 3.07 -26.02
N SER A 2 -0.93 4.28 -25.43
CA SER A 2 0.27 4.82 -24.78
C SER A 2 -0.03 5.44 -23.39
N GLY A 3 -1.24 5.24 -22.87
CA GLY A 3 -1.72 5.89 -21.63
C GLY A 3 -1.65 5.02 -20.36
N GLU A 4 -1.26 3.74 -20.46
CA GLU A 4 -1.32 2.80 -19.34
C GLU A 4 0.01 2.69 -18.56
N THR A 5 1.14 2.90 -19.23
CA THR A 5 2.48 2.75 -18.64
C THR A 5 2.87 3.89 -17.69
N GLY A 6 2.31 5.09 -17.87
CA GLY A 6 2.55 6.22 -16.95
C GLY A 6 1.75 6.15 -15.65
N LYS A 7 0.63 5.40 -15.61
CA LYS A 7 -0.28 5.36 -14.45
C LYS A 7 0.22 4.48 -13.31
N LEU A 8 0.98 3.42 -13.61
CA LEU A 8 1.50 2.49 -12.59
C LEU A 8 2.61 3.11 -11.71
N TYR A 9 3.35 4.08 -12.23
CA TYR A 9 4.49 4.70 -11.53
C TYR A 9 4.10 5.73 -10.46
N SER A 10 2.83 6.15 -10.39
CA SER A 10 2.38 7.14 -9.38
C SER A 10 1.14 6.68 -8.60
N ILE A 11 1.05 5.38 -8.32
CA ILE A 11 -0.08 4.83 -7.55
C ILE A 11 0.12 4.99 -6.06
N ILE A 12 1.32 4.67 -5.57
CA ILE A 12 1.67 4.82 -4.16
C ILE A 12 2.32 6.19 -4.00
N VAL A 13 1.67 7.08 -3.26
CA VAL A 13 2.14 8.45 -3.03
C VAL A 13 3.11 8.48 -1.86
N ARG A 14 2.71 7.90 -0.72
CA ARG A 14 3.52 7.83 0.50
C ARG A 14 2.98 6.80 1.48
N PRO A 15 3.83 6.18 2.33
CA PRO A 15 3.34 5.37 3.43
C PRO A 15 2.76 6.22 4.57
N VAL A 16 1.89 5.63 5.38
CA VAL A 16 1.28 6.28 6.53
C VAL A 16 2.05 5.93 7.80
N GLN A 17 2.70 6.94 8.39
CA GLN A 17 3.43 6.85 9.66
C GLN A 17 2.53 7.30 10.82
N SER A 18 1.67 6.41 11.30
CA SER A 18 0.91 6.65 12.53
C SER A 18 0.98 5.43 13.44
N GLU A 19 0.85 5.62 14.76
CA GLU A 19 0.86 4.53 15.73
C GLU A 19 -0.15 3.43 15.37
N LYS A 20 -1.33 3.83 14.87
CA LYS A 20 -2.34 2.89 14.38
C LYS A 20 -1.86 2.10 13.16
N ALA A 21 -1.15 2.74 12.22
CA ALA A 21 -0.60 2.06 11.06
C ALA A 21 0.53 1.11 11.46
N LEU A 22 1.43 1.54 12.36
CA LEU A 22 2.48 0.68 12.93
C LEU A 22 1.89 -0.54 13.64
N GLY A 23 0.84 -0.35 14.45
CA GLY A 23 0.12 -1.45 15.10
C GLY A 23 -0.56 -2.42 14.12
N MET A 24 -0.93 -1.97 12.91
CA MET A 24 -1.48 -2.85 11.87
C MET A 24 -0.42 -3.69 11.16
N ILE A 25 0.80 -3.16 11.05
CA ILE A 25 1.95 -3.88 10.47
C ILE A 25 2.23 -5.11 11.34
N ASP A 26 2.36 -4.89 12.66
CA ASP A 26 2.69 -5.94 13.62
C ASP A 26 1.55 -6.94 13.82
N LYS A 27 0.32 -6.45 14.06
CA LYS A 27 -0.81 -7.33 14.46
C LYS A 27 -1.56 -7.96 13.29
N GLN A 28 -1.57 -7.32 12.13
CA GLN A 28 -2.46 -7.69 11.01
C GLN A 28 -1.72 -7.92 9.70
N ASN A 29 -0.39 -7.87 9.71
CA ASN A 29 0.43 -7.99 8.49
C ASN A 29 -0.02 -7.02 7.39
N THR A 30 -0.42 -5.80 7.80
CA THR A 30 -1.09 -4.84 6.92
C THR A 30 -0.33 -3.53 6.86
N LEU A 31 0.09 -3.16 5.66
CA LEU A 31 0.72 -1.87 5.35
C LEU A 31 -0.34 -0.83 5.00
N THR A 32 -0.09 0.43 5.36
CA THR A 32 -1.01 1.53 5.06
C THR A 32 -0.31 2.57 4.19
N PHE A 33 -0.94 2.91 3.07
CA PHE A 33 -0.41 3.88 2.10
C PHE A 33 -1.44 4.95 1.77
N ILE A 34 -0.97 6.14 1.43
CA ILE A 34 -1.74 7.11 0.66
C ILE A 34 -1.45 6.83 -0.82
N VAL A 35 -2.53 6.76 -1.60
CA VAL A 35 -2.50 6.38 -3.01
C VAL A 35 -3.21 7.44 -3.85
N ASP A 36 -3.01 7.39 -5.16
CA ASP A 36 -3.67 8.30 -6.10
C ASP A 36 -5.21 8.20 -6.02
N ILE A 37 -5.89 9.33 -6.20
CA ILE A 37 -7.35 9.42 -6.11
C ILE A 37 -8.07 8.65 -7.23
N ASN A 38 -7.39 8.34 -8.33
CA ASN A 38 -7.93 7.52 -9.42
C ASN A 38 -7.50 6.06 -9.33
N ALA A 39 -6.63 5.69 -8.38
CA ALA A 39 -6.15 4.32 -8.25
C ALA A 39 -7.28 3.35 -7.85
N THR A 40 -7.36 2.21 -8.53
CA THR A 40 -8.27 1.12 -8.16
C THR A 40 -7.58 0.13 -7.20
N LYS A 41 -8.36 -0.77 -6.59
CA LYS A 41 -7.81 -1.83 -5.74
C LYS A 41 -6.83 -2.74 -6.48
N GLN A 42 -7.09 -3.00 -7.77
CA GLN A 42 -6.22 -3.85 -8.59
C GLN A 42 -4.90 -3.16 -8.88
N ASP A 43 -4.93 -1.86 -9.14
CA ASP A 43 -3.71 -1.12 -9.42
C ASP A 43 -2.81 -0.99 -8.19
N VAL A 44 -3.40 -0.70 -7.02
CA VAL A 44 -2.67 -0.70 -5.74
C VAL A 44 -2.06 -2.07 -5.46
N LYS A 45 -2.81 -3.16 -5.72
CA LYS A 45 -2.30 -4.52 -5.56
C LYS A 45 -1.05 -4.74 -6.43
N LYS A 46 -1.17 -4.50 -7.74
CA LYS A 46 -0.05 -4.67 -8.70
C LYS A 46 1.15 -3.80 -8.33
N ALA A 47 0.92 -2.54 -7.94
CA ALA A 47 1.97 -1.62 -7.57
C ALA A 47 2.75 -2.11 -6.33
N VAL A 48 2.06 -2.52 -5.26
CA VAL A 48 2.72 -3.04 -4.05
C VAL A 48 3.45 -4.35 -4.36
N GLU A 49 2.84 -5.26 -5.10
CA GLU A 49 3.47 -6.54 -5.45
C GLU A 49 4.74 -6.32 -6.30
N THR A 50 4.72 -5.35 -7.23
CA THR A 50 5.87 -5.07 -8.12
C THR A 50 6.97 -4.29 -7.41
N LEU A 51 6.63 -3.26 -6.62
CA LEU A 51 7.60 -2.38 -5.97
C LEU A 51 8.36 -3.06 -4.83
N PHE A 52 7.67 -3.93 -4.09
CA PHE A 52 8.25 -4.58 -2.91
C PHE A 52 8.50 -6.07 -3.12
N ASN A 53 8.21 -6.60 -4.32
CA ASN A 53 8.37 -8.02 -4.66
C ASN A 53 7.68 -8.97 -3.65
N VAL A 54 6.47 -8.61 -3.23
CA VAL A 54 5.66 -9.34 -2.24
C VAL A 54 4.36 -9.85 -2.85
N LYS A 55 3.65 -10.73 -2.14
CA LYS A 55 2.26 -11.08 -2.47
C LYS A 55 1.26 -10.39 -1.57
N VAL A 56 0.21 -9.84 -2.18
CA VAL A 56 -0.87 -9.16 -1.48
C VAL A 56 -2.10 -10.06 -1.40
N GLU A 57 -2.54 -10.31 -0.17
CA GLU A 57 -3.76 -11.08 0.11
C GLU A 57 -5.00 -10.23 -0.17
N LYS A 58 -5.07 -9.03 0.41
CA LYS A 58 -6.27 -8.19 0.36
C LYS A 58 -5.95 -6.70 0.39
N VAL A 59 -6.63 -5.94 -0.46
CA VAL A 59 -6.57 -4.48 -0.48
C VAL A 59 -7.92 -3.90 -0.04
N ARG A 60 -7.89 -2.95 0.89
CA ARG A 60 -9.03 -2.13 1.29
C ARG A 60 -8.68 -0.67 1.04
N ILE A 61 -9.59 0.09 0.46
CA ILE A 61 -9.38 1.51 0.18
C ILE A 61 -10.48 2.32 0.86
N LEU A 62 -10.13 3.51 1.32
CA LEU A 62 -11.07 4.53 1.78
C LEU A 62 -10.60 5.91 1.33
N VAL A 63 -11.52 6.87 1.28
CA VAL A 63 -11.17 8.28 1.11
C VAL A 63 -11.27 8.93 2.49
N THR A 64 -10.18 9.57 2.92
CA THR A 64 -10.13 10.30 4.19
C THR A 64 -10.92 11.60 4.09
N PRO A 65 -11.38 12.19 5.22
CA PRO A 65 -12.04 13.50 5.20
C PRO A 65 -11.17 14.64 4.66
N LYS A 66 -9.85 14.43 4.55
CA LYS A 66 -8.90 15.36 3.92
C LYS A 66 -8.85 15.23 2.39
N GLY A 67 -9.63 14.34 1.78
CA GLY A 67 -9.63 14.07 0.35
C GLY A 67 -8.54 13.10 -0.12
N GLU A 68 -7.67 12.64 0.77
CA GLU A 68 -6.62 11.67 0.42
C GLU A 68 -7.20 10.25 0.34
N LYS A 69 -6.86 9.49 -0.71
CA LYS A 69 -7.21 8.08 -0.79
C LYS A 69 -6.18 7.26 0.00
N LYS A 70 -6.67 6.50 0.98
CA LYS A 70 -5.87 5.63 1.84
C LYS A 70 -6.14 4.17 1.50
N ALA A 71 -5.07 3.41 1.32
CA ALA A 71 -5.11 1.98 1.08
C ALA A 71 -4.50 1.21 2.26
N TYR A 72 -5.23 0.20 2.72
CA TYR A 72 -4.75 -0.84 3.62
C TYR A 72 -4.46 -2.08 2.80
N VAL A 73 -3.23 -2.55 2.86
CA VAL A 73 -2.72 -3.62 2.02
C VAL A 73 -2.24 -4.73 2.93
N LYS A 74 -3.04 -5.79 3.02
CA LYS A 74 -2.69 -6.98 3.79
C LYS A 74 -1.83 -7.89 2.92
N LEU A 75 -0.62 -8.18 3.39
CA LEU A 75 0.29 -9.10 2.71
C LEU A 75 -0.11 -10.56 2.96
N ALA A 76 0.27 -11.43 2.04
CA ALA A 76 0.15 -12.87 2.23
C ALA A 76 0.96 -13.30 3.46
N PRO A 77 0.53 -14.34 4.20
CA PRO A 77 1.18 -14.76 5.44
C PRO A 77 2.64 -15.21 5.25
N GLU A 78 3.04 -15.52 4.02
CA GLU A 78 4.41 -15.85 3.63
C GLU A 78 5.36 -14.63 3.69
N TYR A 79 4.82 -13.41 3.62
CA TYR A 79 5.57 -12.16 3.64
C TYR A 79 5.25 -11.38 4.90
N LYS A 80 6.26 -10.82 5.55
CA LYS A 80 6.09 -9.99 6.75
C LYS A 80 6.05 -8.51 6.37
N ALA A 81 4.99 -7.84 6.80
CA ALA A 81 4.81 -6.41 6.62
C ALA A 81 5.89 -5.60 7.35
N SER A 82 6.43 -6.11 8.47
CA SER A 82 7.52 -5.46 9.20
C SER A 82 8.81 -5.39 8.38
N ASP A 83 9.19 -6.47 7.68
CA ASP A 83 10.37 -6.46 6.81
C ASP A 83 10.24 -5.45 5.67
N VAL A 84 9.06 -5.40 5.04
CA VAL A 84 8.77 -4.40 4.00
C VAL A 84 8.78 -2.99 4.59
N ALA A 85 8.24 -2.80 5.80
CA ALA A 85 8.21 -1.51 6.50
C ALA A 85 9.62 -1.00 6.83
N ALA A 86 10.54 -1.88 7.23
CA ALA A 86 11.95 -1.53 7.46
C ALA A 86 12.63 -1.10 6.16
N GLN A 87 12.36 -1.79 5.05
CA GLN A 87 12.93 -1.45 3.74
C GLN A 87 12.52 -0.05 3.25
N ILE A 88 11.32 0.42 3.63
CA ILE A 88 10.80 1.75 3.30
C ILE A 88 11.04 2.80 4.39
N GLY A 89 11.75 2.46 5.47
CA GLY A 89 12.11 3.38 6.55
C GLY A 89 10.95 3.83 7.43
N LEU A 90 9.97 2.95 7.66
CA LEU A 90 8.83 3.23 8.56
C LEU A 90 9.09 2.89 10.03
N ILE A 91 10.15 2.14 10.32
CA ILE A 91 10.54 1.61 11.63
C ILE A 91 12.06 1.62 11.78
#